data_AF-A0A1D7UCQ3-F1
#
_entry.id   AF-A0A1D7UCQ3-F1
#
_cell.length_a   1.000
_cell.length_b   1.000
_cell.length_c   1.000
_cell.angle_alpha   90.00
_cell.angle_beta   90.00
_cell.angle_gamma   90.00
#
_symmetry.space_group_name_H-M   'P 1'
#
loop_
_entity.id
_entity.type
_entity.pdbx_description
1 polymer ?
#
loop_
_entity_poly.entity_id
_entity_poly.type
_entity_poly.pdbx_seq_one_letter_code
_entity_poly.pdbx_strand_id
1 'polypeptide(L)'
;MRVKIADVARLAKVGAGTVSRVLNGSRNVSPETREKVEACIRELGYMPNLVARGLAANRTGMISAIIPAIGYTQHAEVMQGLSDVLHENGIQLMIGHCGYSIEREEQIVTDFLERRPDAFYLTGAWHTPQTRRLIEASGLPVVECSNLTDNPIDSVVGYDNYEGARQMVHLLHSRGHRRMAIVTNAVDPNDRMADRLKGFWLRRANLVWTWTASSSATRIAF
;
A
#
# COMPACT_ATOMS: atom_id res chain seq x y z
N MET A 1 -22.89 28.45 1.27
CA MET A 1 -23.11 27.81 2.59
C MET A 1 -23.21 26.31 2.35
N ARG A 2 -22.44 25.46 3.07
CA ARG A 2 -22.45 24.01 2.84
C ARG A 2 -23.75 23.39 3.37
N VAL A 3 -24.46 22.64 2.53
CA VAL A 3 -25.72 21.96 2.90
C VAL A 3 -25.46 20.98 4.04
N LYS A 4 -26.30 21.02 5.07
CA LYS A 4 -26.22 20.14 6.25
C LYS A 4 -27.27 19.03 6.17
N ILE A 5 -27.06 17.96 6.95
CA ILE A 5 -28.05 16.86 7.05
C ILE A 5 -29.43 17.34 7.51
N ALA A 6 -29.47 18.42 8.31
CA ALA A 6 -30.70 19.06 8.76
C ALA A 6 -31.50 19.72 7.61
N ASP A 7 -30.82 20.20 6.57
CA ASP A 7 -31.47 20.80 5.40
C ASP A 7 -32.19 19.73 4.57
N VAL A 8 -31.54 18.57 4.38
CA VAL A 8 -32.14 17.40 3.75
C VAL A 8 -33.34 16.89 4.56
N ALA A 9 -33.19 16.78 5.88
CA ALA A 9 -34.25 16.33 6.78
C ALA A 9 -35.50 17.23 6.68
N ARG A 10 -35.28 18.56 6.65
CA ARG A 10 -36.33 19.56 6.50
C ARG A 10 -37.05 19.45 5.14
N LEU A 11 -36.31 19.32 4.04
CA LEU A 11 -36.89 19.19 2.70
C LEU A 11 -37.67 17.87 2.54
N ALA A 12 -37.10 16.77 3.03
CA ALA A 12 -37.73 15.44 2.99
C ALA A 12 -38.86 15.27 4.03
N LYS A 13 -39.06 16.23 4.93
CA LYS A 13 -40.04 16.19 6.04
C LYS A 13 -39.86 14.94 6.92
N VAL A 14 -38.63 14.62 7.30
CA VAL A 14 -38.27 13.52 8.21
C VAL A 14 -37.26 13.99 9.27
N GLY A 15 -37.00 13.17 10.29
CA GLY A 15 -35.94 13.45 11.25
C GLY A 15 -34.53 13.21 10.70
N ALA A 16 -33.52 13.91 11.22
CA ALA A 16 -32.11 13.74 10.81
C ALA A 16 -31.60 12.29 11.01
N GLY A 17 -32.09 11.59 12.04
CA GLY A 17 -31.79 10.16 12.26
C GLY A 17 -32.34 9.24 11.16
N THR A 18 -33.45 9.61 10.51
CA THR A 18 -33.98 8.88 9.35
C THR A 18 -33.09 9.11 8.12
N VAL A 19 -32.66 10.35 7.87
CA VAL A 19 -31.70 10.66 6.81
C VAL A 19 -30.39 9.90 7.00
N SER A 20 -29.86 9.86 8.24
CA SER A 20 -28.67 9.08 8.58
C SER A 20 -28.85 7.58 8.30
N ARG A 21 -30.00 6.99 8.66
CA ARG A 21 -30.30 5.58 8.35
C ARG A 21 -30.38 5.30 6.84
N VAL A 22 -30.94 6.22 6.06
CA VAL A 22 -30.95 6.12 4.59
C VAL A 22 -29.53 6.11 4.04
N LEU A 23 -28.71 7.08 4.46
CA LEU A 23 -27.31 7.24 4.05
C LEU A 23 -26.41 6.05 4.44
N ASN A 24 -26.72 5.38 5.55
CA ASN A 24 -26.00 4.19 6.01
C ASN A 24 -26.58 2.87 5.48
N GLY A 25 -27.54 2.91 4.54
CA GLY A 25 -28.11 1.69 3.94
C GLY A 25 -28.97 0.84 4.88
N SER A 26 -29.51 1.40 5.96
CA SER A 26 -30.31 0.65 6.94
C SER A 26 -31.59 0.09 6.32
N ARG A 27 -31.91 -1.18 6.63
CA ARG A 27 -33.18 -1.83 6.21
C ARG A 27 -34.41 -1.31 6.97
N ASN A 28 -34.22 -0.56 8.06
CA ASN A 28 -35.32 -0.05 8.91
C ASN A 28 -35.86 1.30 8.43
N VAL A 29 -36.00 1.49 7.11
CA VAL A 29 -36.60 2.67 6.48
C VAL A 29 -37.46 2.18 5.31
N SER A 30 -38.70 2.67 5.21
CA SER A 30 -39.59 2.26 4.11
C SER A 30 -39.00 2.67 2.75
N PRO A 31 -39.25 1.90 1.68
CA PRO A 31 -38.79 2.24 0.33
C PRO A 31 -39.18 3.65 -0.10
N GLU A 32 -40.43 4.04 0.16
CA GLU A 32 -40.96 5.38 -0.13
C GLU A 32 -40.17 6.50 0.60
N THR A 33 -39.89 6.31 1.89
CA THR A 33 -39.11 7.29 2.67
C THR A 33 -37.68 7.39 2.15
N ARG A 34 -37.09 6.26 1.76
CA ARG A 34 -35.74 6.20 1.19
C ARG A 34 -35.66 6.97 -0.12
N GLU A 35 -36.54 6.69 -1.07
CA GLU A 35 -36.59 7.39 -2.37
C GLU A 35 -36.76 8.90 -2.19
N LYS A 36 -37.64 9.32 -1.28
CA LYS A 36 -37.86 10.73 -0.96
C LYS A 36 -36.60 11.40 -0.43
N VAL A 37 -35.91 10.78 0.52
CA VAL A 37 -34.66 11.32 1.09
C VAL A 37 -33.57 11.39 0.03
N GLU A 38 -33.41 10.35 -0.79
CA GLU A 38 -32.43 10.31 -1.88
C GLU A 38 -32.69 11.37 -2.95
N ALA A 39 -33.95 11.65 -3.28
CA ALA A 39 -34.33 12.75 -4.15
C ALA A 39 -33.92 14.11 -3.58
N CYS A 40 -34.22 14.37 -2.29
CA CYS A 40 -33.82 15.61 -1.61
C CYS A 40 -32.29 15.77 -1.51
N ILE A 41 -31.55 14.66 -1.33
CA ILE A 41 -30.07 14.67 -1.34
C ILE A 41 -29.56 15.14 -2.70
N ARG A 42 -30.07 14.58 -3.80
CA ARG A 42 -29.70 14.97 -5.16
C ARG A 42 -30.05 16.42 -5.45
N GLU A 43 -31.26 16.83 -5.08
CA GLU A 43 -31.75 18.20 -5.30
C GLU A 43 -30.88 19.25 -4.58
N LEU A 44 -30.52 18.99 -3.33
CA LEU A 44 -29.70 19.92 -2.54
C LEU A 44 -28.19 19.77 -2.80
N GLY A 45 -27.75 18.76 -3.55
CA GLY A 45 -26.33 18.45 -3.71
C GLY A 45 -25.65 18.13 -2.37
N TYR A 46 -26.37 17.52 -1.43
CA TYR A 46 -25.83 17.20 -0.11
C TYR A 46 -24.77 16.10 -0.22
N MET A 47 -23.53 16.40 0.15
CA MET A 47 -22.48 15.40 0.30
C MET A 47 -22.30 15.03 1.78
N PRO A 48 -22.46 13.75 2.16
CA PRO A 48 -22.20 13.28 3.50
C PRO A 48 -20.78 13.65 3.96
N ASN A 49 -20.66 14.11 5.20
CA ASN A 49 -19.35 14.36 5.78
C ASN A 49 -18.73 13.04 6.23
N LEU A 50 -17.84 12.48 5.41
CA LEU A 50 -17.15 11.23 5.67
C LEU A 50 -16.32 11.27 6.97
N VAL A 51 -15.77 12.43 7.35
CA VAL A 51 -15.03 12.61 8.61
C VAL A 51 -15.94 12.42 9.82
N ALA A 52 -17.12 13.04 9.80
CA ALA A 52 -18.10 12.89 10.87
C ALA A 52 -18.65 11.46 10.96
N ARG A 53 -18.83 10.81 9.80
CA ARG A 53 -19.23 9.39 9.73
C ARG A 53 -18.14 8.47 10.28
N GLY A 54 -16.87 8.73 9.93
CA GLY A 54 -15.77 7.90 10.36
C GLY A 54 -15.45 8.02 11.85
N LEU A 55 -15.67 9.19 12.45
CA LEU A 55 -15.61 9.36 13.91
C LEU A 55 -16.66 8.53 14.65
N ALA A 56 -17.89 8.47 14.13
CA ALA A 56 -18.96 7.67 14.73
C ALA A 56 -18.76 6.16 14.53
N ALA A 57 -18.19 5.74 13.39
CA ALA A 57 -17.95 4.34 13.04
C ALA A 57 -16.58 3.81 13.50
N ASN A 58 -15.72 4.67 14.04
CA ASN A 58 -14.30 4.42 14.30
C ASN A 58 -13.56 3.81 13.08
N ARG A 59 -13.96 4.20 11.87
CA ARG A 59 -13.40 3.73 10.58
C ARG A 59 -13.53 4.81 9.54
N THR A 60 -12.45 5.11 8.81
CA THR A 60 -12.49 6.13 7.76
C THR A 60 -12.85 5.56 6.39
N GLY A 61 -12.72 4.25 6.21
CA GLY A 61 -12.88 3.61 4.90
C GLY A 61 -11.74 3.95 3.95
N MET A 62 -10.54 4.17 4.49
CA MET A 62 -9.33 4.47 3.72
C MET A 62 -8.24 3.47 4.09
N ILE A 63 -7.52 2.95 3.10
CA ILE A 63 -6.30 2.16 3.30
C ILE A 63 -5.14 2.90 2.66
N SER A 64 -4.02 2.94 3.38
CA SER A 64 -2.81 3.63 2.95
C SER A 64 -1.81 2.64 2.37
N ALA A 65 -1.37 2.85 1.14
CA ALA A 65 -0.28 2.09 0.53
C ALA A 65 0.96 2.97 0.35
N ILE A 66 2.11 2.49 0.81
CA ILE A 66 3.39 3.19 0.63
C ILE A 66 4.26 2.37 -0.32
N ILE A 67 4.65 3.01 -1.42
CA ILE A 67 5.41 2.39 -2.51
C ILE A 67 6.70 3.17 -2.79
N PRO A 68 7.76 2.49 -3.24
CA PRO A 68 9.04 3.12 -3.46
C PRO A 68 9.11 3.86 -4.80
N ALA A 69 8.35 3.43 -5.82
CA ALA A 69 8.36 4.06 -7.14
C ALA A 69 7.00 3.88 -7.85
N ILE A 70 6.47 4.96 -8.41
CA ILE A 70 5.22 4.94 -9.21
C ILE A 70 5.49 4.41 -10.63
N GLY A 71 6.65 4.73 -11.21
CA GLY A 71 6.96 4.45 -12.61
C GLY A 71 7.34 3.00 -12.93
N TYR A 72 7.45 2.12 -11.93
CA TYR A 72 7.77 0.70 -12.16
C TYR A 72 6.49 -0.12 -12.29
N THR A 73 6.34 -0.82 -13.41
CA THR A 73 5.13 -1.59 -13.78
C THR A 73 4.69 -2.56 -12.68
N GLN A 74 5.65 -3.21 -12.01
CA GLN A 74 5.39 -4.11 -10.90
C GLN A 74 4.57 -3.48 -9.75
N HIS A 75 4.72 -2.18 -9.47
CA HIS A 75 3.95 -1.50 -8.43
C HIS A 75 2.59 -1.06 -8.96
N ALA A 76 2.53 -0.62 -10.22
CA ALA A 76 1.26 -0.23 -10.85
C ALA A 76 0.25 -1.38 -10.90
N GLU A 77 0.69 -2.59 -11.26
CA GLU A 77 -0.19 -3.77 -11.30
C GLU A 77 -0.72 -4.15 -9.91
N VAL A 78 0.13 -4.11 -8.88
CA VAL A 78 -0.29 -4.37 -7.49
C VAL A 78 -1.24 -3.29 -6.99
N MET A 79 -0.98 -2.02 -7.28
CA MET A 79 -1.86 -0.91 -6.89
C MET A 79 -3.21 -0.97 -7.62
N GLN A 80 -3.24 -1.41 -8.88
CA GLN A 80 -4.48 -1.64 -9.61
C GLN A 80 -5.29 -2.75 -8.93
N GLY A 81 -4.69 -3.91 -8.67
CA GLY A 81 -5.39 -5.02 -8.01
C GLY A 81 -5.87 -4.66 -6.60
N LEU A 82 -5.06 -3.92 -5.84
CA LEU A 82 -5.47 -3.39 -4.54
C LEU A 82 -6.64 -2.41 -4.68
N SER A 83 -6.56 -1.46 -5.62
CA SER A 83 -7.62 -0.49 -5.87
C SER A 83 -8.94 -1.17 -6.26
N ASP A 84 -8.91 -2.19 -7.11
CA ASP A 84 -10.12 -2.88 -7.58
C ASP A 84 -10.86 -3.55 -6.42
N VAL A 85 -10.14 -4.33 -5.60
CA VAL A 85 -10.70 -5.01 -4.43
C VAL A 85 -11.21 -4.01 -3.39
N LEU A 86 -10.46 -2.94 -3.13
CA LEU A 86 -10.89 -1.92 -2.18
C LEU A 86 -12.12 -1.16 -2.66
N HIS A 87 -12.17 -0.83 -3.96
CA HIS A 87 -13.29 -0.13 -4.57
C HIS A 87 -14.60 -0.93 -4.45
N GLU A 88 -14.55 -2.24 -4.73
CA GLU A 88 -15.71 -3.14 -4.57
C GLU A 88 -16.24 -3.17 -3.13
N ASN A 89 -15.38 -2.91 -2.15
CA ASN A 89 -15.73 -2.86 -0.74
C ASN A 89 -16.03 -1.44 -0.23
N GLY A 90 -16.09 -0.44 -1.11
CA GLY A 90 -16.34 0.95 -0.75
C GLY A 90 -15.20 1.60 0.05
N ILE A 91 -13.99 1.06 -0.05
CA ILE A 91 -12.77 1.54 0.62
C ILE A 91 -11.94 2.32 -0.39
N GLN A 92 -11.37 3.44 0.04
CA GLN A 92 -10.49 4.28 -0.77
C GLN A 92 -9.03 3.92 -0.56
N LEU A 93 -8.23 3.92 -1.63
CA LEU A 93 -6.79 3.74 -1.59
C LEU A 93 -6.07 5.10 -1.57
N MET A 94 -5.19 5.32 -0.60
CA MET A 94 -4.30 6.48 -0.53
C MET A 94 -2.85 6.02 -0.76
N ILE A 95 -2.19 6.58 -1.79
CA ILE A 95 -0.83 6.16 -2.18
C ILE A 95 0.20 7.20 -1.73
N GLY A 96 1.20 6.75 -0.98
CA GLY A 96 2.39 7.50 -0.62
C GLY A 96 3.62 6.99 -1.38
N HIS A 97 4.46 7.91 -1.87
CA HIS A 97 5.64 7.58 -2.65
C HIS A 97 6.93 7.98 -1.91
N CYS A 98 7.74 6.99 -1.51
CA CYS A 98 8.93 7.22 -0.68
C CYS A 98 10.26 7.29 -1.46
N GLY A 99 10.32 6.89 -2.73
CA GLY A 99 11.56 6.94 -3.51
C GLY A 99 12.69 6.05 -2.94
N TYR A 100 12.35 4.86 -2.44
CA TYR A 100 13.26 3.93 -1.74
C TYR A 100 13.95 4.45 -0.47
N SER A 101 13.60 5.64 0.03
CA SER A 101 14.09 6.15 1.32
C SER A 101 13.16 5.71 2.44
N ILE A 102 13.71 4.95 3.39
CA ILE A 102 13.00 4.52 4.60
C ILE A 102 12.70 5.69 5.54
N GLU A 103 13.49 6.76 5.48
CA GLU A 103 13.25 8.00 6.23
C GLU A 103 12.08 8.79 5.63
N ARG A 104 11.96 8.82 4.30
CA ARG A 104 10.78 9.42 3.65
C ARG A 104 9.52 8.58 3.88
N GLU A 105 9.65 7.26 3.89
CA GLU A 105 8.56 6.37 4.30
C GLU A 105 8.07 6.73 5.72
N GLU A 106 8.97 6.89 6.69
CA GLU A 106 8.61 7.28 8.07
C GLU A 106 7.79 8.57 8.14
N GLN A 107 8.19 9.59 7.37
CA GLN A 107 7.45 10.86 7.27
C GLN A 107 6.04 10.63 6.72
N ILE A 108 5.92 9.85 5.64
CA ILE A 108 4.63 9.54 5.01
C ILE A 108 3.74 8.71 5.96
N VAL A 109 4.31 7.74 6.68
CA VAL A 109 3.57 6.96 7.69
C VAL A 109 3.00 7.88 8.77
N THR A 110 3.80 8.82 9.26
CA THR A 110 3.37 9.82 10.25
C THR A 110 2.20 10.65 9.71
N ASP A 111 2.35 11.23 8.51
CA ASP A 111 1.31 12.03 7.85
C ASP A 111 0.02 11.22 7.61
N PHE A 112 0.16 9.94 7.27
CA PHE A 112 -0.96 9.06 7.00
C PHE A 112 -1.69 8.68 8.27
N LEU A 113 -0.98 8.41 9.38
CA LEU A 113 -1.61 8.14 10.68
C LEU A 113 -2.51 9.29 11.14
N GLU A 114 -2.13 10.55 10.87
CA GLU A 114 -2.98 11.72 11.17
C GLU A 114 -4.32 11.70 10.41
N ARG A 115 -4.36 11.06 9.24
CA ARG A 115 -5.57 10.87 8.42
C ARG A 115 -6.39 9.65 8.85
N ARG A 116 -5.93 8.89 9.84
CA ARG A 116 -6.59 7.72 10.44
C ARG A 116 -7.02 6.66 9.40
N PRO A 117 -6.10 6.12 8.59
CA PRO A 117 -6.41 4.98 7.74
C PRO A 117 -6.86 3.80 8.58
N ASP A 118 -7.61 2.89 7.96
CA ASP A 118 -8.08 1.67 8.57
C ASP A 118 -7.04 0.54 8.51
N ALA A 119 -6.03 0.64 7.63
CA ALA A 119 -4.91 -0.30 7.49
C ALA A 119 -3.75 0.30 6.66
N PHE A 120 -2.58 -0.35 6.71
CA PHE A 120 -1.44 -0.06 5.83
C PHE A 120 -1.04 -1.22 4.92
N TYR A 121 -0.63 -0.88 3.71
CA TYR A 121 0.20 -1.69 2.83
C TYR A 121 1.59 -1.04 2.78
N LEU A 122 2.65 -1.81 3.03
CA LEU A 122 4.03 -1.36 2.93
C LEU A 122 4.80 -2.21 1.92
N THR A 123 5.72 -1.59 1.18
CA THR A 123 6.56 -2.33 0.23
C THR A 123 7.91 -2.67 0.85
N GLY A 124 8.28 -3.95 0.83
CA GLY A 124 9.48 -4.46 1.46
C GLY A 124 9.29 -4.71 2.95
N ALA A 125 10.39 -5.06 3.62
CA ALA A 125 10.48 -5.33 5.05
C ALA A 125 11.57 -4.50 5.76
N TRP A 126 12.23 -3.58 5.03
CA TRP A 126 13.16 -2.63 5.63
C TRP A 126 12.44 -1.33 5.94
N HIS A 127 12.24 -1.11 7.23
CA HIS A 127 11.59 0.08 7.78
C HIS A 127 12.49 0.68 8.86
N THR A 128 12.35 1.97 9.13
CA THR A 128 13.02 2.55 10.31
C THR A 128 12.43 1.96 11.60
N PRO A 129 13.19 1.90 12.70
CA PRO A 129 12.65 1.49 14.00
C PRO A 129 11.46 2.35 14.44
N GLN A 130 11.46 3.63 14.06
CA GLN A 130 10.38 4.55 14.38
C GLN A 130 9.11 4.26 13.56
N THR A 131 9.23 3.98 12.25
CA THR A 131 8.10 3.52 11.42
C THR A 131 7.41 2.32 12.04
N ARG A 132 8.19 1.28 12.40
CA ARG A 132 7.66 0.08 13.04
C ARG A 132 6.93 0.41 14.35
N ARG A 133 7.54 1.21 15.23
CA ARG A 133 6.92 1.63 16.50
C ARG A 133 5.62 2.40 16.31
N LEU A 134 5.57 3.33 15.36
CA LEU A 134 4.37 4.14 15.09
C LEU A 134 3.20 3.26 14.64
N ILE A 135 3.48 2.32 13.75
CA ILE A 135 2.48 1.38 13.23
C ILE A 135 2.01 0.42 14.34
N GLU A 136 2.93 -0.21 15.06
CA GLU A 136 2.59 -1.11 16.17
C GLU A 136 1.74 -0.39 17.24
N ALA A 137 2.12 0.84 17.61
CA ALA A 137 1.39 1.66 18.57
C ALA A 137 0.00 2.09 18.07
N SER A 138 -0.20 2.17 16.75
CA SER A 138 -1.50 2.51 16.16
C SER A 138 -2.52 1.37 16.27
N GLY A 139 -2.07 0.12 16.41
CA GLY A 139 -2.92 -1.07 16.41
C GLY A 139 -3.65 -1.32 15.08
N LEU A 140 -3.25 -0.65 14.00
CA LEU A 140 -3.82 -0.83 12.67
C LEU A 140 -3.23 -2.08 11.99
N PRO A 141 -4.06 -2.86 11.27
CA PRO A 141 -3.55 -3.98 10.47
C PRO A 141 -2.57 -3.51 9.41
N VAL A 142 -1.48 -4.27 9.22
CA VAL A 142 -0.45 -3.96 8.23
C VAL A 142 -0.06 -5.19 7.42
N VAL A 143 0.08 -4.99 6.11
CA VAL A 143 0.63 -6.00 5.21
C VAL A 143 1.91 -5.48 4.57
N GLU A 144 3.05 -6.03 4.97
CA GLU A 144 4.32 -5.87 4.28
C GLU A 144 4.32 -6.75 3.02
N CYS A 145 4.75 -6.21 1.89
CA CYS A 145 4.61 -6.88 0.61
C CYS A 145 5.88 -6.93 -0.22
N SER A 146 5.91 -7.87 -1.17
CA SER A 146 6.95 -8.04 -2.19
C SER A 146 8.31 -8.59 -1.73
N ASN A 147 8.55 -8.73 -0.42
CA ASN A 147 9.63 -9.53 0.13
C ASN A 147 9.09 -10.40 1.27
N LEU A 148 9.84 -11.43 1.66
CA LEU A 148 9.55 -12.22 2.85
C LEU A 148 10.49 -11.81 3.99
N THR A 149 9.97 -11.86 5.22
CA THR A 149 10.71 -11.63 6.45
C THR A 149 10.16 -12.55 7.53
N ASP A 150 11.03 -13.05 8.39
CA ASP A 150 10.64 -13.85 9.57
C ASP A 150 10.12 -12.97 10.72
N ASN A 151 10.31 -11.65 10.62
CA ASN A 151 9.89 -10.68 11.62
C ASN A 151 9.04 -9.57 10.99
N PRO A 152 7.84 -9.88 10.46
CA PRO A 152 6.94 -8.86 9.97
C PRO A 152 6.44 -7.96 11.11
N ILE A 153 5.86 -6.81 10.78
CA ILE A 153 5.14 -5.95 11.72
C ILE A 153 3.82 -6.62 12.13
N ASP A 154 3.10 -7.18 11.15
CA ASP A 154 1.84 -7.90 11.34
C ASP A 154 1.78 -9.07 10.35
N SER A 155 1.45 -8.78 9.09
CA SER A 155 1.33 -9.78 8.03
C SER A 155 2.31 -9.51 6.89
N VAL A 156 2.78 -10.57 6.22
CA VAL A 156 3.69 -10.45 5.07
C VAL A 156 3.20 -11.27 3.88
N VAL A 157 3.22 -10.68 2.68
CA VAL A 157 2.87 -11.33 1.41
C VAL A 157 3.91 -10.96 0.36
N GLY A 158 4.77 -11.91 -0.01
CA GLY A 158 5.86 -11.61 -0.93
C GLY A 158 6.47 -12.82 -1.59
N TYR A 159 7.69 -12.62 -2.06
CA TYR A 159 8.48 -13.63 -2.75
C TYR A 159 9.78 -13.84 -1.98
N ASP A 160 10.30 -15.08 -2.02
CA ASP A 160 11.65 -15.35 -1.56
C ASP A 160 12.66 -14.87 -2.62
N ASN A 161 13.08 -13.61 -2.51
CA ASN A 161 14.02 -12.98 -3.43
C ASN A 161 15.40 -13.62 -3.39
N TYR A 162 15.80 -14.16 -2.24
CA TYR A 162 17.07 -14.87 -2.07
C TYR A 162 17.03 -16.21 -2.81
N GLU A 163 16.01 -17.03 -2.54
CA GLU A 163 15.86 -18.35 -3.13
C GLU A 163 15.64 -18.25 -4.64
N GLY A 164 14.85 -17.28 -5.10
CA GLY A 164 14.66 -17.03 -6.53
C GLY A 164 15.98 -16.76 -7.25
N ALA A 165 16.85 -15.93 -6.68
CA ALA A 165 18.18 -15.69 -7.25
C ALA A 165 19.10 -16.93 -7.16
N ARG A 166 19.06 -17.66 -6.05
CA ARG A 166 19.85 -18.88 -5.86
C ARG A 166 19.47 -19.97 -6.88
N GLN A 167 18.18 -20.16 -7.14
CA GLN A 167 17.67 -21.10 -8.14
C GLN A 167 18.09 -20.72 -9.55
N MET A 168 18.02 -19.43 -9.89
CA MET A 168 18.49 -18.92 -11.18
C MET A 168 19.99 -19.22 -11.41
N VAL A 169 20.84 -18.94 -10.41
CA VAL A 169 22.28 -19.27 -10.50
C VAL A 169 22.50 -20.78 -10.57
N HIS A 170 21.74 -21.57 -9.83
CA HIS A 170 21.83 -23.03 -9.90
C HIS A 170 21.51 -23.56 -11.31
N LEU A 171 20.45 -23.06 -11.93
CA LEU A 171 20.06 -23.41 -13.28
C LEU A 171 21.15 -23.07 -14.31
N LEU A 172 21.71 -21.85 -14.25
CA LEU A 172 22.80 -21.48 -15.16
C LEU A 172 24.03 -22.37 -14.95
N HIS A 173 24.36 -22.67 -13.69
CA HIS A 173 25.50 -23.53 -13.37
C HIS A 173 25.28 -24.97 -13.87
N SER A 174 24.09 -25.54 -13.71
CA SER A 174 23.77 -26.90 -14.17
C SER A 174 23.80 -27.03 -15.69
N ARG A 175 23.60 -25.92 -16.41
CA ARG A 175 23.75 -25.80 -17.87
C ARG A 175 25.19 -25.54 -18.34
N GLY A 176 26.17 -25.57 -17.44
CA GLY A 176 27.59 -25.42 -17.79
C GLY A 176 28.12 -23.99 -17.75
N HIS A 177 27.29 -22.98 -17.46
CA HIS A 177 27.79 -21.61 -17.31
C HIS A 177 28.64 -21.50 -16.03
N ARG A 178 29.84 -20.93 -16.15
CA ARG A 178 30.81 -20.75 -15.03
C ARG A 178 31.12 -19.28 -14.75
N ARG A 179 31.10 -18.45 -15.79
CA ARG A 179 31.28 -17.00 -15.70
C ARG A 179 29.92 -16.33 -15.87
N MET A 180 29.43 -15.73 -14.80
CA MET A 180 28.15 -15.01 -14.76
C MET A 180 28.39 -13.61 -14.17
N ALA A 181 27.64 -12.64 -14.65
CA ALA A 181 27.58 -11.29 -14.10
C ALA A 181 26.14 -11.01 -13.64
N ILE A 182 26.00 -10.08 -12.71
CA ILE A 182 24.70 -9.55 -12.29
C ILE A 182 24.67 -8.07 -12.62
N VAL A 183 23.56 -7.61 -13.22
CA VAL A 183 23.32 -6.21 -13.56
C VAL A 183 22.18 -5.73 -12.68
N THR A 184 22.44 -4.72 -11.85
CA THR A 184 21.48 -4.16 -10.91
C THR A 184 21.46 -2.65 -11.00
N ASN A 185 20.39 -2.02 -10.53
CA ASN A 185 20.39 -0.57 -10.30
C ASN A 185 21.16 -0.30 -8.99
N ALA A 186 22.13 0.62 -9.03
CA ALA A 186 22.90 1.04 -7.86
C ALA A 186 22.22 2.18 -7.08
N VAL A 187 21.21 2.83 -7.66
CA VAL A 187 20.60 4.06 -7.13
C VAL A 187 19.48 3.78 -6.12
N ASP A 188 18.88 2.58 -6.14
CA ASP A 188 17.69 2.23 -5.37
C ASP A 188 17.95 1.04 -4.41
N PRO A 189 18.81 1.16 -3.39
CA PRO A 189 19.07 0.06 -2.47
C PRO A 189 17.79 -0.35 -1.73
N ASN A 190 17.49 -1.64 -1.74
CA ASN A 190 16.34 -2.21 -1.05
C ASN A 190 16.61 -3.67 -0.64
N ASP A 191 15.79 -4.17 0.26
CA ASP A 191 15.83 -5.53 0.81
C ASP A 191 15.75 -6.61 -0.27
N ARG A 192 14.84 -6.47 -1.24
CA ARG A 192 14.63 -7.43 -2.33
C ARG A 192 15.88 -7.55 -3.19
N MET A 193 16.51 -6.42 -3.51
CA MET A 193 17.76 -6.39 -4.27
C MET A 193 18.91 -6.98 -3.46
N ALA A 194 19.01 -6.64 -2.17
CA ALA A 194 20.02 -7.19 -1.29
C ALA A 194 19.92 -8.72 -1.20
N ASP A 195 18.70 -9.27 -1.10
CA ASP A 195 18.48 -10.71 -1.03
C ASP A 195 18.79 -11.41 -2.35
N ARG A 196 18.43 -10.81 -3.50
CA ARG A 196 18.85 -11.33 -4.82
C ARG A 196 20.37 -11.35 -4.97
N LEU A 197 21.06 -10.29 -4.53
CA LEU A 197 22.52 -10.22 -4.54
C LEU A 197 23.12 -11.32 -3.66
N LYS A 198 22.62 -11.50 -2.43
CA LYS A 198 23.06 -12.59 -1.54
C LYS A 198 22.86 -13.96 -2.20
N GLY A 199 21.69 -14.22 -2.77
CA GLY A 199 21.37 -15.49 -3.45
C GLY A 199 22.26 -15.74 -4.66
N PHE A 200 22.64 -14.69 -5.38
CA PHE A 200 23.59 -14.79 -6.49
C PHE A 200 25.01 -15.15 -6.02
N TRP A 201 25.49 -14.54 -4.93
CA TRP A 201 26.88 -14.66 -4.47
C TRP A 201 27.16 -15.86 -3.57
N LEU A 202 26.22 -16.37 -2.78
CA LEU A 202 26.50 -17.46 -1.83
C LEU A 202 27.05 -18.73 -2.52
N ARG A 203 26.72 -18.96 -3.80
CA ARG A 203 27.26 -20.07 -4.58
C ARG A 203 28.70 -19.87 -5.08
N ARG A 204 29.29 -18.68 -4.88
CA ARG A 204 30.60 -18.27 -5.42
C ARG A 204 31.72 -18.16 -4.38
N ALA A 205 31.54 -18.61 -3.15
CA ALA A 205 32.45 -18.40 -2.02
C ALA A 205 33.91 -18.95 -2.14
N ASN A 206 34.40 -19.27 -3.34
CA ASN A 206 35.80 -19.63 -3.64
C ASN A 206 36.50 -18.67 -4.65
N LEU A 207 36.03 -17.46 -4.91
CA LEU A 207 36.66 -16.54 -5.87
C LEU A 207 36.83 -15.11 -5.33
N VAL A 208 38.02 -14.55 -5.60
CA VAL A 208 38.52 -13.22 -5.18
C VAL A 208 37.74 -12.10 -5.86
N TRP A 209 37.53 -11.01 -5.10
CA TRP A 209 36.66 -9.88 -5.41
C TRP A 209 37.26 -8.86 -6.37
N THR A 210 36.46 -8.36 -7.32
CA THR A 210 36.57 -7.00 -7.86
C THR A 210 35.18 -6.39 -7.98
N TRP A 211 34.90 -5.37 -7.16
CA TRP A 211 33.70 -4.55 -7.25
C TRP A 211 34.00 -3.38 -8.18
N THR A 212 33.18 -3.18 -9.21
CA THR A 212 33.19 -1.95 -10.02
C THR A 212 31.76 -1.44 -10.10
N ALA A 213 31.43 -0.41 -9.30
CA ALA A 213 30.25 0.39 -9.58
C ALA A 213 30.55 1.26 -10.81
N SER A 214 29.84 0.99 -11.90
CA SER A 214 29.81 1.88 -13.07
C SER A 214 28.51 2.69 -13.00
N SER A 215 28.62 4.00 -12.81
CA SER A 215 27.49 4.93 -12.94
C SER A 215 27.11 5.19 -14.41
N SER A 216 27.85 4.64 -15.37
CA SER A 216 27.56 4.72 -16.79
C SER A 216 27.13 3.35 -17.32
N ALA A 217 25.93 3.31 -17.91
CA ALA A 217 25.52 2.23 -18.79
C ALA A 217 26.43 2.23 -20.02
N THR A 218 27.59 1.58 -19.99
CA THR A 218 28.40 1.40 -21.21
C THR A 218 29.29 0.14 -21.15
N ARG A 219 28.92 -0.80 -22.03
CA ARG A 219 29.71 -1.92 -22.61
C ARG A 219 30.00 -3.14 -21.72
N ILE A 220 29.15 -4.15 -21.91
CA ILE A 220 29.57 -5.55 -21.86
C ILE A 220 30.11 -5.88 -23.26
N ALA A 221 31.41 -6.10 -23.40
CA ALA A 221 31.99 -6.79 -24.55
C ALA A 221 32.14 -8.28 -24.19
N PHE A 222 31.77 -9.15 -25.13
CA PHE A 222 31.82 -10.61 -25.02
C PHE A 222 33.25 -11.15 -24.90
#